data_AF-A0AAU4BV16-F1
#
_entry.id   AF-A0AAU4BV16-F1
#
_cell.length_a   1.000
_cell.length_b   1.000
_cell.length_c   1.000
_cell.angle_alpha   90.00
_cell.angle_beta   90.00
_cell.angle_gamma   90.00
#
_symmetry.space_group_name_H-M   'P 1'
#
loop_
_entity.id
_entity.type
_entity.pdbx_description
1 polymer ?
#
loop_
_entity_poly.entity_id
_entity_poly.type
_entity_poly.pdbx_seq_one_letter_code
_entity_poly.pdbx_strand_id
1 'polypeptide(L)'
;MHDISSGGAQSGFGAGTAAITGQAVKGGTAVTLLRAVAVLCLLGTLSQGLTAGMFLNRDVNSIDAHQMSAFVVESLVIVQLVLAILVWRRNRWLKWPLPGAIGILVFTYTQAALGVAGSVAAHVTLGVTLSAMEMAMVLRSFQLRAAGSTTAA
;
A
#
# COMPACT_ATOMS: atom_id res chain seq x y z
N MET A 1 -32.71 -57.46 -24.70
CA MET A 1 -33.36 -56.32 -25.38
C MET A 1 -33.46 -55.21 -24.34
N HIS A 2 -32.63 -54.18 -24.51
CA HIS A 2 -32.54 -52.89 -23.78
C HIS A 2 -32.17 -52.86 -22.29
N ASP A 3 -30.86 -52.77 -22.03
CA ASP A 3 -30.33 -52.04 -20.86
C ASP A 3 -29.86 -50.65 -21.31
N ILE A 4 -30.35 -49.63 -20.61
CA ILE A 4 -30.15 -48.20 -20.85
C ILE A 4 -28.95 -47.69 -20.04
N SER A 5 -27.81 -47.51 -20.71
CA SER A 5 -26.66 -46.80 -20.16
C SER A 5 -26.82 -45.29 -20.36
N SER A 6 -27.43 -44.60 -19.39
CA SER A 6 -27.36 -43.14 -19.27
C SER A 6 -26.24 -42.75 -18.30
N GLY A 7 -25.01 -42.76 -18.81
CA GLY A 7 -23.87 -42.14 -18.15
C GLY A 7 -24.00 -40.62 -18.16
N GLY A 8 -24.74 -40.07 -17.20
CA GLY A 8 -24.77 -38.64 -16.93
C GLY A 8 -23.40 -38.19 -16.42
N ALA A 9 -22.59 -37.63 -17.32
CA ALA A 9 -21.40 -36.88 -16.94
C ALA A 9 -21.83 -35.68 -16.10
N GLN A 10 -21.60 -35.75 -14.79
CA GLN A 10 -21.62 -34.57 -13.94
C GLN A 10 -20.45 -33.68 -14.37
N SER A 11 -20.68 -32.82 -15.35
CA SER A 11 -19.82 -31.67 -15.63
C SER A 11 -20.00 -30.69 -14.48
N GLY A 12 -19.27 -30.93 -13.39
CA GLY A 12 -19.06 -29.96 -12.34
C GLY A 12 -18.33 -28.77 -12.94
N PHE A 13 -19.10 -27.75 -13.35
CA PHE A 13 -18.58 -26.40 -13.54
C PHE A 13 -18.15 -25.92 -12.16
N GLY A 14 -16.93 -26.30 -11.77
CA GLY A 14 -16.28 -25.79 -10.59
C GLY A 14 -16.18 -24.29 -10.76
N ALA A 15 -17.08 -23.57 -10.10
CA ALA A 15 -16.94 -22.15 -9.88
C ALA A 15 -15.59 -21.96 -9.19
N GLY A 16 -14.58 -21.64 -10.00
CA GLY A 16 -13.28 -21.21 -9.53
C GLY A 16 -13.47 -19.87 -8.85
N THR A 17 -13.97 -19.88 -7.62
CA THR A 17 -13.67 -18.83 -6.67
C THR A 17 -12.17 -18.89 -6.54
N ALA A 18 -11.47 -18.03 -7.29
CA ALA A 18 -10.04 -17.89 -7.21
C ALA A 18 -9.74 -17.59 -5.74
N ALA A 19 -9.41 -18.62 -4.98
CA ALA A 19 -9.09 -18.50 -3.58
C ALA A 19 -7.88 -17.59 -3.56
N ILE A 20 -8.08 -16.35 -3.09
CA ILE A 20 -6.98 -15.41 -2.87
C ILE A 20 -6.06 -16.09 -1.86
N THR A 21 -5.02 -16.73 -2.39
CA THR A 21 -4.08 -17.51 -1.60
C THR A 21 -3.08 -16.54 -1.00
N GLY A 22 -3.52 -15.83 0.04
CA GLY A 22 -2.66 -14.98 0.85
C GLY A 22 -1.37 -15.70 1.28
N GLN A 23 -0.27 -14.98 1.14
CA GLN A 23 1.08 -15.48 1.33
C GLN A 23 1.44 -15.54 2.82
N ALA A 24 1.67 -16.73 3.37
CA ALA A 24 2.03 -16.88 4.78
C ALA A 24 3.40 -16.26 5.07
N VAL A 25 3.49 -15.38 6.07
CA VAL A 25 4.72 -14.66 6.44
C VAL A 25 5.00 -14.71 7.94
N LYS A 26 6.29 -14.73 8.28
CA LYS A 26 6.80 -14.68 9.65
C LYS A 26 6.80 -13.23 10.17
N GLY A 27 6.48 -13.06 11.46
CA GLY A 27 6.55 -11.77 12.17
C GLY A 27 5.28 -10.93 12.03
N GLY A 28 4.15 -11.47 12.53
CA GLY A 28 2.84 -10.85 12.39
C GLY A 28 2.76 -9.40 12.85
N THR A 29 3.39 -9.04 13.97
CA THR A 29 3.40 -7.66 14.47
C THR A 29 4.00 -6.67 13.47
N ALA A 30 5.14 -7.01 12.83
CA ALA A 30 5.78 -6.14 11.84
C ALA A 30 4.89 -5.95 10.60
N VAL A 31 4.15 -6.99 10.20
CA VAL A 31 3.19 -6.92 9.09
C VAL A 31 1.99 -6.06 9.46
N THR A 32 1.44 -6.20 10.67
CA THR A 32 0.35 -5.36 11.16
C THR A 32 0.75 -3.89 11.24
N LEU A 33 1.95 -3.60 11.76
CA LEU A 33 2.48 -2.24 11.80
C LEU A 33 2.71 -1.70 10.38
N LEU A 34 3.26 -2.49 9.46
CA LEU A 34 3.45 -2.07 8.07
C LEU A 34 2.12 -1.69 7.42
N ARG A 35 1.05 -2.46 7.66
CA ARG A 35 -0.30 -2.14 7.18
C ARG A 35 -0.81 -0.83 7.73
N ALA A 36 -0.71 -0.65 9.05
CA ALA A 36 -1.18 0.56 9.71
C ALA A 36 -0.46 1.79 9.16
N VAL A 37 0.87 1.72 9.05
CA VAL A 37 1.68 2.81 8.50
C VAL A 37 1.36 3.06 7.03
N ALA A 38 1.24 2.02 6.19
CA ALA A 38 0.88 2.19 4.78
C ALA A 38 -0.51 2.82 4.58
N VAL A 39 -1.48 2.46 5.43
CA VAL A 39 -2.81 3.10 5.43
C VAL A 39 -2.69 4.57 5.85
N LEU A 40 -1.90 4.88 6.88
CA LEU A 40 -1.67 6.26 7.31
C LEU A 40 -0.95 7.08 6.21
N CYS A 41 0.04 6.52 5.53
CA CYS A 41 0.69 7.15 4.39
C CYS A 41 -0.31 7.42 3.26
N LEU A 42 -1.12 6.43 2.87
CA LEU A 42 -2.14 6.59 1.83
C LEU A 42 -3.15 7.69 2.19
N LEU A 43 -3.65 7.70 3.42
CA LEU A 43 -4.55 8.75 3.88
C LEU A 43 -3.85 10.11 3.85
N GLY A 44 -2.59 10.17 4.28
CA GLY A 44 -1.76 11.38 4.21
C GLY A 44 -1.61 11.92 2.80
N THR A 45 -1.27 11.08 1.82
CA THR A 45 -1.11 11.51 0.41
C THR A 45 -2.44 11.94 -0.21
N LEU A 46 -3.55 11.31 0.16
CA LEU A 46 -4.89 11.75 -0.26
C LEU A 46 -5.22 13.12 0.35
N SER A 47 -5.00 13.31 1.66
CA SER A 47 -5.17 14.60 2.34
C SER A 47 -4.30 15.71 1.75
N GLN A 48 -3.07 15.40 1.36
CA GLN A 48 -2.19 16.33 0.62
C GLN A 48 -2.81 16.73 -0.73
N GLY A 49 -3.39 15.79 -1.46
CA GLY A 49 -4.11 16.06 -2.71
C GLY A 49 -5.31 16.98 -2.52
N LEU A 50 -6.11 16.75 -1.47
CA LEU A 50 -7.24 17.64 -1.12
C LEU A 50 -6.77 19.06 -0.79
N THR A 51 -5.79 19.19 0.11
CA THR A 51 -5.25 20.51 0.54
C THR A 51 -4.57 21.24 -0.61
N ALA A 52 -3.82 20.56 -1.47
CA ALA A 52 -3.26 21.15 -2.69
C ALA A 52 -4.38 21.64 -3.64
N GLY A 53 -5.44 20.85 -3.82
CA GLY A 53 -6.60 21.24 -4.63
C GLY A 53 -7.31 22.49 -4.08
N MET A 54 -7.48 22.58 -2.76
CA MET A 54 -8.04 23.77 -2.10
C MET A 54 -7.16 25.00 -2.33
N PHE A 55 -5.84 24.86 -2.21
CA PHE A 55 -4.88 25.95 -2.45
C PHE A 55 -4.96 26.45 -3.89
N LEU A 56 -4.98 25.54 -4.86
CA LEU A 56 -5.16 25.87 -6.28
C LEU A 56 -6.52 26.53 -6.56
N ASN A 57 -7.54 26.24 -5.73
CA ASN A 57 -8.85 26.87 -5.77
C ASN A 57 -8.96 28.15 -4.92
N ARG A 58 -7.82 28.78 -4.60
CA ARG A 58 -7.68 30.06 -3.88
C ARG A 58 -7.96 30.02 -2.37
N ASP A 59 -8.00 28.85 -1.74
CA ASP A 59 -7.93 28.76 -0.28
C ASP A 59 -6.48 28.82 0.19
N VAL A 60 -5.96 30.03 0.38
CA VAL A 60 -4.56 30.25 0.76
C VAL A 60 -4.18 29.64 2.10
N ASN A 61 -5.14 29.42 3.01
CA ASN A 61 -4.86 28.84 4.33
C ASN A 61 -4.58 27.34 4.26
N SER A 62 -5.00 26.68 3.18
CA SER A 62 -4.78 25.24 2.99
C SER A 62 -3.32 24.87 2.73
N ILE A 63 -2.44 25.85 2.42
CA ILE A 63 -1.01 25.60 2.21
C ILE A 63 -0.29 25.14 3.49
N ASP A 64 -0.65 25.71 4.64
CA ASP A 64 -0.05 25.34 5.93
C ASP A 64 -0.42 23.88 6.29
N ALA A 65 -1.67 23.50 6.02
CA ALA A 65 -2.13 22.13 6.19
C ALA A 65 -1.44 21.16 5.21
N HIS A 66 -1.22 21.59 3.96
CA HIS A 66 -0.47 20.82 2.97
C HIS A 66 0.99 20.60 3.41
N GLN A 67 1.66 21.63 3.92
CA GLN A 67 3.03 21.54 4.42
C GLN A 67 3.12 20.66 5.68
N MET A 68 2.20 20.84 6.63
CA MET A 68 2.15 20.01 7.84
C MET A 68 1.98 18.52 7.49
N SER A 69 1.04 18.21 6.59
CA SER A 69 0.85 16.83 6.14
C SER A 69 2.05 16.27 5.38
N ALA A 70 2.83 17.11 4.68
CA ALA A 70 4.09 16.69 4.07
C ALA A 70 5.11 16.19 5.10
N PHE A 71 5.34 16.94 6.18
CA PHE A 71 6.26 16.50 7.25
C PHE A 71 5.82 15.19 7.90
N VAL A 72 4.51 15.01 8.09
CA VAL A 72 3.95 13.76 8.63
C VAL A 72 4.20 12.60 7.68
N VAL A 73 3.89 12.76 6.38
CA VAL A 73 4.11 11.71 5.37
C VAL A 73 5.60 11.37 5.23
N GLU A 74 6.48 12.37 5.16
CA GLU A 74 7.94 12.19 5.09
C GLU A 74 8.48 11.36 6.28
N SER A 75 7.95 11.61 7.48
CA SER A 75 8.29 10.84 8.67
C SER A 75 7.75 9.41 8.60
N LEU A 76 6.49 9.24 8.17
CA LEU A 76 5.85 7.92 8.06
C LEU A 76 6.52 7.04 7.02
N VAL A 77 6.97 7.57 5.88
CA VAL A 77 7.63 6.75 4.84
C VAL A 77 9.00 6.21 5.29
N ILE A 78 9.69 6.89 6.21
CA ILE A 78 10.90 6.36 6.86
C ILE A 78 10.52 5.16 7.75
N VAL A 79 9.47 5.31 8.57
CA VAL A 79 8.97 4.22 9.41
C VAL A 79 8.51 3.03 8.56
N GLN A 80 7.82 3.30 7.45
CA GLN A 80 7.40 2.31 6.46
C GLN A 80 8.61 1.54 5.91
N LEU A 81 9.70 2.23 5.55
CA LEU A 81 10.92 1.57 5.09
C LEU A 81 11.52 0.67 6.17
N VAL A 82 11.61 1.12 7.42
CA VAL A 82 12.10 0.29 8.53
C VAL A 82 11.24 -0.97 8.69
N LEU A 83 9.92 -0.84 8.67
CA LEU A 83 8.99 -1.97 8.77
C LEU A 83 9.11 -2.91 7.57
N ALA A 84 9.25 -2.38 6.36
CA ALA A 84 9.49 -3.17 5.15
C ALA A 84 10.81 -3.96 5.24
N ILE A 85 11.88 -3.36 5.78
CA ILE A 85 13.15 -4.05 6.06
C ILE A 85 12.91 -5.18 7.06
N LEU A 86 12.19 -4.95 8.16
CA LEU A 86 11.92 -5.98 9.17
C LEU A 86 11.12 -7.17 8.60
N VAL A 87 10.09 -6.89 7.80
CA VAL A 87 9.29 -7.91 7.10
C VAL A 87 10.18 -8.68 6.11
N TRP A 88 10.96 -7.98 5.29
CA TRP A 88 11.85 -8.60 4.31
C TRP A 88 12.94 -9.46 4.96
N ARG A 89 13.55 -9.00 6.06
CA ARG A 89 14.63 -9.73 6.76
C ARG A 89 14.19 -11.14 7.18
N ARG A 90 12.94 -11.29 7.61
CA ARG A 90 12.35 -12.58 8.04
C ARG A 90 11.70 -13.36 6.89
N ASN A 91 11.50 -12.74 5.74
CA ASN A 91 10.77 -13.28 4.59
C ASN A 91 11.49 -12.92 3.27
N ARG A 92 12.75 -13.35 3.10
CA ARG A 92 13.63 -12.91 1.98
C ARG A 92 13.10 -13.22 0.58
N TRP A 93 12.24 -14.23 0.46
CA TRP A 93 11.55 -14.59 -0.79
C TRP A 93 10.51 -13.54 -1.20
N LEU A 94 10.04 -12.69 -0.28
CA LEU A 94 9.10 -11.61 -0.55
C LEU A 94 9.87 -10.41 -1.14
N LYS A 95 9.91 -10.32 -2.47
CA LYS A 95 10.76 -9.34 -3.19
C LYS A 95 10.19 -7.93 -3.31
N TRP A 96 8.92 -7.70 -2.95
CA TRP A 96 8.25 -6.43 -3.21
C TRP A 96 8.29 -5.36 -2.08
N PRO A 97 8.26 -5.68 -0.77
CA PRO A 97 8.03 -4.66 0.26
C PRO A 97 9.22 -3.72 0.39
N LEU A 98 10.44 -4.25 0.33
CA LEU A 98 11.66 -3.44 0.43
C LEU A 98 11.83 -2.47 -0.76
N PRO A 99 11.92 -2.93 -2.03
CA PRO A 99 12.05 -1.99 -3.14
C PRO A 99 10.83 -1.08 -3.31
N GLY A 100 9.63 -1.54 -2.95
CA GLY A 100 8.44 -0.70 -2.91
C GLY A 100 8.58 0.47 -1.93
N ALA A 101 9.00 0.20 -0.69
CA ALA A 101 9.19 1.24 0.32
C ALA A 101 10.37 2.17 -0.02
N ILE A 102 11.45 1.66 -0.63
CA ILE A 102 12.55 2.50 -1.13
C ILE A 102 12.04 3.43 -2.25
N GLY A 103 11.27 2.90 -3.21
CA GLY A 103 10.72 3.70 -4.30
C GLY A 103 9.80 4.80 -3.79
N ILE A 104 8.91 4.48 -2.83
CA ILE A 104 8.05 5.45 -2.16
C ILE A 104 8.88 6.54 -1.50
N LEU A 105 9.88 6.17 -0.68
CA LEU A 105 10.77 7.14 -0.02
C LEU A 105 11.40 8.11 -1.03
N VAL A 106 12.02 7.57 -2.08
CA VAL A 106 12.66 8.38 -3.13
C VAL A 106 11.67 9.32 -3.80
N PHE A 107 10.48 8.83 -4.14
CA PHE A 107 9.44 9.65 -4.78
C PHE A 107 8.92 10.75 -3.84
N THR A 108 8.74 10.46 -2.54
CA THR A 108 8.32 11.45 -1.53
C THR A 108 9.30 12.62 -1.46
N TYR A 109 10.60 12.36 -1.30
CA TYR A 109 11.59 13.43 -1.21
C TYR A 109 11.81 14.14 -2.56
N THR A 110 11.69 13.44 -3.68
CA THR A 110 11.74 14.05 -5.01
C THR A 110 10.57 15.02 -5.21
N GLN A 111 9.37 14.61 -4.82
CA GLN A 111 8.19 15.46 -4.88
C GLN A 111 8.31 16.67 -3.96
N ALA A 112 8.82 16.51 -2.74
CA ALA A 112 9.05 17.62 -1.81
C ALA A 112 9.98 18.67 -2.43
N ALA A 113 11.09 18.24 -3.02
CA ALA A 113 12.02 19.12 -3.73
C ALA A 113 11.33 19.87 -4.91
N LEU A 114 10.50 19.19 -5.69
CA LEU A 114 9.74 19.82 -6.78
C LEU A 114 8.68 20.81 -6.28
N GLY A 115 8.09 20.55 -5.12
CA GLY A 115 7.16 21.47 -4.46
C GLY A 115 7.86 22.77 -4.06
N VAL A 116 9.03 22.66 -3.42
CA VAL A 116 9.88 23.83 -3.07
C VAL A 116 10.35 24.58 -4.32
N ALA A 117 10.69 23.87 -5.38
CA ALA A 117 11.10 24.47 -6.66
C ALA A 117 9.95 25.12 -7.44
N GLY A 118 8.70 25.00 -6.98
CA GLY A 118 7.53 25.54 -7.67
C GLY A 118 7.16 24.82 -8.97
N SER A 119 7.68 23.61 -9.20
CA SER A 119 7.37 22.81 -10.39
C SER A 119 6.01 22.11 -10.22
N VAL A 120 4.93 22.88 -10.30
CA VAL A 120 3.58 22.43 -9.91
C VAL A 120 3.13 21.19 -10.68
N ALA A 121 3.30 21.16 -12.01
CA ALA A 121 2.86 20.02 -12.82
C ALA A 121 3.57 18.73 -12.41
N ALA A 122 4.91 18.75 -12.30
CA ALA A 122 5.70 17.59 -11.91
C ALA A 122 5.41 17.17 -10.46
N HIS A 123 5.28 18.12 -9.54
CA HIS A 123 4.93 17.89 -8.15
C HIS A 123 3.57 17.18 -8.01
N VAL A 124 2.53 17.67 -8.70
CA VAL A 124 1.19 17.07 -8.68
C VAL A 124 1.19 15.68 -9.29
N THR A 125 1.87 15.48 -10.43
CA THR A 125 1.97 14.14 -11.06
C THR A 125 2.64 13.13 -10.13
N LEU A 126 3.72 13.52 -9.46
CA LEU A 126 4.37 12.67 -8.45
C LEU A 126 3.46 12.40 -7.24
N GLY A 127 2.68 13.39 -6.78
CA GLY A 127 1.72 13.21 -5.67
C GLY A 127 0.64 12.18 -5.96
N VAL A 128 0.08 12.21 -7.17
CA VAL A 128 -0.88 11.19 -7.61
C VAL A 128 -0.20 9.82 -7.74
N THR A 129 1.03 9.79 -8.26
CA THR A 129 1.81 8.55 -8.40
C THR A 129 2.10 7.92 -7.03
N LEU A 130 2.51 8.73 -6.04
CA LEU A 130 2.71 8.28 -4.66
C LEU A 130 1.44 7.72 -4.04
N SER A 131 0.29 8.38 -4.24
CA SER A 131 -0.99 7.86 -3.75
C SER A 131 -1.30 6.47 -4.33
N ALA A 132 -1.00 6.25 -5.62
CA ALA A 132 -1.14 4.93 -6.23
C ALA A 132 -0.13 3.90 -5.71
N MET A 133 1.12 4.32 -5.45
CA MET A 133 2.15 3.45 -4.85
C MET A 133 1.79 3.03 -3.42
N GLU A 134 1.27 3.95 -2.61
CA GLU A 134 0.79 3.65 -1.26
C GLU A 134 -0.44 2.75 -1.28
N MET A 135 -1.37 2.99 -2.20
CA MET A 135 -2.49 2.06 -2.43
C MET A 135 -1.99 0.66 -2.76
N ALA A 136 -1.00 0.52 -3.64
CA ALA A 136 -0.40 -0.78 -3.97
C ALA A 136 0.30 -1.43 -2.77
N MET A 137 1.00 -0.64 -1.93
CA MET A 137 1.62 -1.09 -0.68
C MET A 137 0.56 -1.62 0.29
N VAL A 138 -0.52 -0.87 0.50
CA VAL A 138 -1.69 -1.29 1.29
C VAL A 138 -2.23 -2.61 0.75
N LEU A 139 -2.67 -2.65 -0.50
CA LEU A 139 -3.29 -3.84 -1.09
C LEU A 139 -2.39 -5.07 -0.96
N ARG A 140 -1.10 -4.97 -1.30
CA ARG A 140 -0.15 -6.09 -1.20
C ARG A 140 0.13 -6.51 0.25
N SER A 141 0.20 -5.56 1.18
CA SER A 141 0.40 -5.87 2.59
C SER A 141 -0.78 -6.65 3.19
N PHE A 142 -2.02 -6.40 2.72
CA PHE A 142 -3.21 -7.15 3.12
C PHE A 142 -3.29 -8.55 2.49
N GLN A 143 -2.59 -8.80 1.37
CA GLN A 143 -2.44 -10.16 0.81
C GLN A 143 -1.54 -11.07 1.65
N LEU A 144 -0.77 -10.53 2.59
CA LEU A 144 0.05 -11.34 3.49
C LEU A 144 -0.82 -12.02 4.56
N ARG A 145 -0.60 -13.31 4.81
CA ARG A 145 -1.17 -13.99 5.99
C ARG A 145 -0.12 -14.00 7.09
N ALA A 146 -0.26 -13.08 8.04
CA ALA A 146 0.50 -13.12 9.27
C ALA A 146 0.07 -14.39 10.04
N ALA A 147 0.99 -15.30 10.32
CA ALA A 147 0.70 -16.38 11.26
C ALA A 147 0.36 -15.71 12.60
N GLY A 148 -0.90 -15.82 13.02
CA GLY A 148 -1.33 -15.29 14.30
C GLY A 148 -0.53 -15.97 15.40
N SER A 149 -0.11 -15.19 16.39
CA SER A 149 0.22 -15.76 17.69
C SER A 149 -1.07 -16.38 18.20
N THR A 150 -1.26 -17.68 18.01
CA THR A 150 -2.33 -18.39 18.69
C THR A 150 -2.03 -18.28 20.17
N THR A 151 -2.67 -17.33 20.84
CA THR A 151 -2.73 -17.33 22.30
C THR A 151 -3.49 -18.59 22.67
N ALA A 152 -2.77 -19.66 22.99
CA ALA A 152 -3.35 -20.81 23.66
C ALA A 152 -3.84 -20.31 25.02
N ALA A 153 -5.15 -20.37 25.21
CA ALA A 153 -5.83 -20.25 26.50
C ALA A 153 -6.27 -21.65 26.94
#